data_AF-A0A813ET77-F1
#
_entry.id   AF-A0A813ET77-F1
#
_cell.length_a   1.000
_cell.length_b   1.000
_cell.length_c   1.000
_cell.angle_alpha   90.00
_cell.angle_beta   90.00
_cell.angle_gamma   90.00
#
_symmetry.space_group_name_H-M   'P 1'
#
loop_
_entity.id
_entity.type
_entity.pdbx_description
1 polymer ?
#
loop_
_entity_poly.entity_id
_entity_poly.type
_entity_poly.pdbx_seq_one_letter_code
_entity_poly.pdbx_strand_id
1 'polypeptide(L)'
;VLHETGKMDAICGRLLGICERVYGSGGKDHCSDVRLNIMRNDFMLDTRIGLEGHPMKQIETNMIAASFSTHGQDLTETHRYVLTKYLPKSLGLTPGALAAALP
;
A
#
# COMPACT_ATOMS: atom_id res chain seq x y z
N VAL A 1 23.24 8.15 8.07
CA VAL A 1 22.19 7.24 8.58
C VAL A 1 22.30 5.86 7.95
N LEU A 2 22.02 5.69 6.65
CA LEU A 2 22.06 4.35 6.01
C LEU A 2 23.43 3.67 6.06
N HIS A 3 24.53 4.41 5.94
CA HIS A 3 25.88 3.85 6.05
C HIS A 3 26.16 3.20 7.43
N GLU A 4 25.67 3.82 8.52
CA GLU A 4 25.78 3.22 9.86
C GLU A 4 24.89 2.00 10.00
N THR A 5 23.67 2.03 9.45
CA THR A 5 22.79 0.85 9.39
C THR A 5 23.46 -0.30 8.65
N GLY A 6 24.16 -0.04 7.54
CA GLY A 6 24.89 -1.06 6.79
C GLY A 6 26.11 -1.65 7.51
N LYS A 7 26.70 -0.93 8.47
CA LYS A 7 27.74 -1.48 9.36
C LYS A 7 27.15 -2.42 10.41
N MET A 8 25.91 -2.17 10.81
CA MET A 8 25.21 -2.95 11.85
C MET A 8 24.44 -4.15 11.28
N ASP A 9 23.92 -4.06 10.05
CA ASP A 9 23.14 -5.10 9.39
C ASP A 9 23.77 -5.54 8.06
N ALA A 10 24.08 -6.83 7.97
CA ALA A 10 24.78 -7.41 6.83
C ALA A 10 23.97 -7.35 5.53
N ILE A 11 22.63 -7.43 5.62
CA ILE A 11 21.75 -7.37 4.44
C ILE A 11 21.75 -5.95 3.87
N CYS A 12 21.52 -4.94 4.72
CA CYS A 12 21.60 -3.53 4.37
C CYS A 12 22.99 -3.17 3.82
N GLY A 13 24.07 -3.64 4.44
CA GLY A 13 25.44 -3.43 3.96
C GLY A 13 25.64 -3.96 2.54
N ARG A 14 25.13 -5.15 2.24
CA ARG A 14 25.19 -5.73 0.88
C ARG A 14 24.37 -4.93 -0.13
N LEU A 15 23.17 -4.48 0.23
CA LEU A 15 22.32 -3.66 -0.65
C LEU A 15 22.98 -2.31 -0.98
N LEU A 16 23.57 -1.65 0.02
CA LEU A 16 24.31 -0.39 -0.19
C LEU A 16 25.51 -0.60 -1.10
N GLY A 17 26.29 -1.66 -0.91
CA GLY A 17 27.43 -1.97 -1.78
C GLY A 17 27.02 -2.24 -3.23
N ILE A 18 25.81 -2.76 -3.49
CA ILE A 18 25.28 -2.87 -4.86
C ILE A 18 25.01 -1.48 -5.44
N CYS A 19 24.31 -0.61 -4.70
CA CYS A 19 24.01 0.75 -5.14
C CYS A 19 25.30 1.55 -5.44
N GLU A 20 26.30 1.48 -4.57
CA GLU A 20 27.60 2.15 -4.76
C GLU A 20 28.33 1.66 -6.02
N ARG A 21 28.33 0.34 -6.27
CA ARG A 21 28.96 -0.21 -7.48
C ARG A 21 28.27 0.22 -8.78
N VAL A 22 26.94 0.40 -8.76
CA VAL A 22 26.18 0.76 -9.98
C VAL A 22 26.23 2.26 -10.23
N TYR A 23 25.87 3.07 -9.23
CA TYR A 23 25.65 4.51 -9.39
C TYR A 23 26.81 5.37 -8.89
N GLY A 24 27.68 4.83 -8.02
CA GLY A 24 28.86 5.52 -7.52
C GLY A 24 30.07 5.29 -8.42
N SER A 25 30.66 4.10 -8.34
CA SER A 25 31.89 3.76 -9.07
C SER A 25 31.65 3.25 -10.49
N GLY A 26 30.46 2.69 -10.76
CA GLY A 26 30.10 2.16 -12.09
C GLY A 26 29.77 3.21 -13.14
N GLY A 27 29.70 4.49 -12.76
CA GLY A 27 29.50 5.61 -13.69
C GLY A 27 28.12 5.68 -14.35
N LYS A 28 27.15 4.86 -13.92
CA LYS A 28 25.77 4.99 -14.40
C LYS A 28 25.18 6.28 -13.85
N ASP A 29 24.85 7.20 -14.75
CA ASP A 29 24.17 8.43 -14.36
C ASP A 29 22.75 8.11 -13.90
N HIS A 30 22.48 8.43 -12.64
CA HIS A 30 21.22 8.19 -12.01
C HIS A 30 20.13 9.17 -12.52
N CYS A 31 20.52 10.32 -13.07
CA CYS A 31 19.60 11.35 -13.57
C CYS A 31 19.03 11.04 -14.96
N SER A 32 19.76 10.30 -15.79
CA SER A 32 19.32 9.86 -17.13
C SER A 32 18.57 8.52 -17.12
N ASP A 33 18.40 7.93 -15.94
CA ASP A 33 17.83 6.60 -15.78
C ASP A 33 16.29 6.62 -15.76
N VAL A 34 15.65 5.86 -16.65
CA VAL A 34 14.20 5.64 -16.60
C VAL A 34 13.89 4.59 -15.54
N ARG A 35 13.07 4.96 -14.56
CA ARG A 35 12.73 4.09 -13.41
C ARG A 35 11.23 3.88 -13.32
N LEU A 36 10.83 2.62 -13.17
CA LEU A 36 9.46 2.26 -12.77
C LEU A 36 9.43 2.07 -11.26
N ASN A 37 8.56 2.81 -10.59
CA ASN A 37 8.28 2.65 -9.16
C ASN A 37 6.81 2.25 -8.98
N ILE A 38 6.59 1.06 -8.45
CA ILE A 38 5.27 0.59 -8.02
C ILE A 38 5.30 0.58 -6.50
N MET A 39 4.74 1.62 -5.89
CA MET A 39 4.79 1.84 -4.45
C MET A 39 3.43 1.65 -3.77
N ARG A 40 3.46 1.29 -2.50
CA ARG A 40 2.29 1.27 -1.61
C ARG A 40 2.60 2.07 -0.35
N ASN A 41 1.73 3.01 -0.02
CA ASN A 41 1.77 3.75 1.23
C ASN A 41 0.68 3.20 2.13
N ASP A 42 1.07 2.70 3.30
CA ASP A 42 0.13 2.09 4.24
C ASP A 42 -0.22 3.12 5.32
N PHE A 43 -1.52 3.27 5.59
CA PHE A 43 -2.07 4.23 6.55
C PHE A 43 -2.93 3.52 7.59
N MET A 44 -2.94 4.06 8.80
CA MET A 44 -3.84 3.64 9.88
C MET A 44 -4.58 4.83 10.46
N LEU A 45 -5.80 4.60 10.95
CA LEU A 45 -6.57 5.59 11.69
C LEU A 45 -6.07 5.64 13.15
N ASP A 46 -5.64 6.82 13.58
CA ASP A 46 -5.36 7.14 14.97
C ASP A 46 -6.67 7.47 15.67
N THR A 47 -7.21 6.47 16.38
CA THR A 47 -8.50 6.57 17.07
C THR A 47 -8.48 7.51 18.29
N ARG A 48 -7.30 8.01 18.70
CA ARG A 48 -7.16 8.87 19.89
C ARG A 48 -7.54 10.32 19.63
N ILE A 49 -7.45 10.77 18.38
CA ILE A 49 -7.63 12.18 17.98
C ILE A 49 -9.05 12.51 17.50
N GLY A 50 -9.99 11.57 17.63
CA GLY A 50 -11.38 11.75 17.18
C GLY A 50 -11.48 11.95 15.66
N LEU A 51 -12.68 12.29 15.17
CA LEU A 51 -12.93 12.50 13.73
C LEU A 51 -12.56 13.92 13.25
N GLU A 52 -12.29 14.84 14.18
CA GLU A 52 -12.05 16.27 13.86
C GLU A 52 -10.60 16.59 13.49
N GLY A 53 -9.64 15.78 13.93
CA GLY A 53 -8.24 15.90 13.51
C GLY A 53 -7.91 14.77 12.56
N HIS A 54 -7.52 15.08 11.31
CA HIS A 54 -7.14 14.12 10.26
C HIS A 54 -6.57 12.81 10.84
N PRO A 55 -7.40 11.77 11.01
CA PRO A 55 -7.02 10.64 11.86
C PRO A 55 -6.04 9.71 11.16
N MET A 56 -5.83 9.86 9.86
CA MET A 56 -4.94 8.98 9.10
C MET A 56 -3.47 9.34 9.34
N LYS A 57 -2.70 8.35 9.77
CA LYS A 57 -1.23 8.40 9.90
C LYS A 57 -0.61 7.39 8.95
N GLN A 58 0.41 7.82 8.22
CA GLN A 58 1.23 6.92 7.42
C GLN A 58 2.10 6.09 8.35
N ILE A 59 2.08 4.77 8.16
CA ILE A 59 2.83 3.83 8.99
C ILE A 59 4.01 3.20 8.25
N GLU A 60 3.89 3.04 6.93
CA GLU A 60 4.90 2.34 6.14
C GLU A 60 4.91 2.83 4.69
N THR A 61 6.11 2.81 4.09
CA THR A 61 6.34 3.08 2.67
C THR A 61 6.99 1.87 2.03
N ASN A 62 6.22 1.13 1.24
CA ASN A 62 6.66 -0.05 0.52
C ASN A 62 7.04 0.31 -0.92
N MET A 63 8.34 0.33 -1.23
CA MET A 63 8.87 0.58 -2.58
C MET A 63 9.44 -0.69 -3.25
N ILE A 64 9.44 -1.81 -2.54
CA ILE A 64 9.87 -3.12 -3.06
C ILE A 64 8.72 -4.11 -2.89
N ALA A 65 8.43 -4.87 -3.95
CA ALA A 65 7.43 -5.95 -3.93
C ALA A 65 6.08 -5.55 -3.29
N ALA A 66 5.58 -4.35 -3.64
CA ALA A 66 4.29 -3.85 -3.20
C ALA A 66 3.15 -4.81 -3.62
N SER A 67 2.74 -5.65 -2.68
CA SER A 67 1.83 -6.77 -2.92
C SER A 67 0.35 -6.35 -2.88
N PHE A 68 -0.52 -7.26 -3.33
CA PHE A 68 -1.99 -7.14 -3.34
C PHE A 68 -2.59 -6.14 -4.35
N SER A 69 -1.82 -5.71 -5.35
CA SER A 69 -2.31 -4.82 -6.41
C SER A 69 -3.51 -5.38 -7.17
N THR A 70 -3.49 -6.67 -7.54
CA THR A 70 -4.62 -7.34 -8.20
C THR A 70 -5.65 -7.87 -7.20
N HIS A 71 -5.19 -8.50 -6.11
CA HIS A 71 -6.07 -9.10 -5.10
C HIS A 71 -7.01 -8.10 -4.44
N GLY A 72 -6.63 -6.81 -4.36
CA GLY A 72 -7.53 -5.76 -3.89
C GLY A 72 -8.80 -5.62 -4.75
N GLN A 73 -8.71 -5.87 -6.05
CA GLN A 73 -9.85 -5.86 -6.96
C GLN A 73 -10.77 -7.05 -6.70
N ASP A 74 -10.20 -8.25 -6.60
CA ASP A 74 -10.95 -9.48 -6.32
C ASP A 74 -11.71 -9.39 -4.99
N LEU A 75 -11.06 -8.84 -3.96
CA LEU A 75 -11.68 -8.60 -2.66
C LEU A 75 -12.81 -7.57 -2.76
N THR A 76 -12.62 -6.52 -3.56
CA THR A 76 -13.66 -5.51 -3.80
C THR A 76 -14.90 -6.11 -4.44
N GLU A 77 -14.74 -6.92 -5.49
CA GLU A 77 -15.88 -7.59 -6.13
C GLU A 77 -16.56 -8.59 -5.20
N THR A 78 -15.77 -9.32 -4.41
CA THR A 78 -16.30 -10.23 -3.39
C THR A 78 -17.13 -9.47 -2.36
N HIS A 79 -16.66 -8.32 -1.87
CA HIS A 79 -17.43 -7.48 -0.96
C HIS A 79 -18.72 -6.96 -1.60
N ARG A 80 -18.68 -6.51 -2.86
CA ARG A 80 -19.89 -6.09 -3.59
C ARG A 80 -20.90 -7.23 -3.70
N TYR A 81 -20.43 -8.43 -4.02
CA TYR A 81 -21.29 -9.62 -4.08
C TYR A 81 -21.94 -9.94 -2.73
N VAL A 82 -21.16 -9.92 -1.65
CA VAL A 82 -21.67 -10.21 -0.30
C VAL A 82 -22.73 -9.18 0.11
N LEU A 83 -22.43 -7.89 -0.09
CA LEU A 83 -23.35 -6.81 0.25
C LEU A 83 -24.64 -6.91 -0.57
N THR A 84 -24.55 -7.11 -1.89
CA THR A 84 -25.75 -7.21 -2.73
C THR A 84 -26.60 -8.45 -2.44
N LYS A 85 -25.97 -9.59 -2.15
CA LYS A 85 -26.69 -10.87 -1.96
C LYS A 85 -27.27 -11.04 -0.56
N TYR A 86 -26.53 -10.63 0.47
CA TYR A 86 -26.87 -10.96 1.86
C TYR A 86 -27.39 -9.76 2.67
N LEU A 87 -26.95 -8.53 2.38
CA LEU A 87 -27.40 -7.34 3.13
C LEU A 87 -28.93 -7.11 3.07
N PRO A 88 -29.60 -7.26 1.91
CA PRO A 88 -31.06 -7.08 1.85
C PRO A 88 -31.78 -8.08 2.74
N LYS A 89 -31.32 -9.34 2.75
CA LYS A 89 -31.91 -10.40 3.59
C LYS A 89 -31.75 -10.10 5.07
N SER A 90 -30.56 -9.63 5.50
CA SER A 90 -30.34 -9.25 6.90
C SER A 90 -31.12 -8.01 7.34
N LEU A 91 -31.50 -7.13 6.40
CA LEU A 91 -32.28 -5.92 6.65
C LEU A 91 -33.79 -6.11 6.41
N GLY A 92 -34.25 -7.31 6.06
CA GLY A 92 -35.66 -7.58 5.72
C GLY A 92 -36.14 -6.91 4.43
N LEU A 93 -35.22 -6.49 3.55
CA LEU A 93 -35.50 -5.82 2.29
C LEU A 93 -35.70 -6.82 1.15
N THR A 94 -36.66 -6.54 0.27
CA THR A 94 -36.92 -7.36 -0.93
C THR A 94 -35.78 -7.21 -1.95
N PRO A 95 -35.56 -8.22 -2.81
CA PRO A 95 -34.60 -8.12 -3.91
C PRO A 95 -34.94 -6.91 -4.81
N GLY A 96 -34.03 -5.94 -4.92
CA GLY A 96 -34.21 -4.71 -5.70
C GLY A 96 -34.27 -3.41 -4.87
N ALA A 97 -34.62 -3.47 -3.58
CA ALA A 97 -34.66 -2.28 -2.72
C ALA A 97 -33.27 -1.70 -2.39
N LEU A 98 -32.22 -2.54 -2.43
CA LEU A 98 -30.85 -2.11 -2.15
C LEU A 98 -30.26 -1.22 -3.26
N ALA A 99 -30.67 -1.42 -4.51
CA ALA A 99 -30.22 -0.60 -5.66
C ALA A 99 -30.79 0.82 -5.62
N ALA A 100 -31.87 1.05 -4.86
CA ALA A 100 -32.44 2.38 -4.61
C ALA A 100 -31.90 3.05 -3.33
N ALA A 101 -31.18 2.30 -2.48
CA ALA A 101 -30.68 2.74 -1.18
C ALA A 101 -29.16 3.01 -1.15
N LEU A 102 -28.43 2.56 -2.17
CA LEU A 102 -27.03 2.90 -2.38
C LEU A 102 -26.97 4.04 -3.42
N PRO A 103 -26.21 5.13 -3.15
CA PRO A 103 -26.07 6.26 -4.07
C PRO A 103 -25.36 5.88 -5.38
#